data_AF-A0A1R4GMQ4-F1
#
_entry.id   AF-A0A1R4GMQ4-F1
#
_cell.length_a   1.000
_cell.length_b   1.000
_cell.length_c   1.000
_cell.angle_alpha   90.00
_cell.angle_beta   90.00
_cell.angle_gamma   90.00
#
_symmetry.space_group_name_H-M   'P 1'
#
loop_
_entity.id
_entity.type
_entity.pdbx_description
1 polymer ?
#
loop_
_entity_poly.entity_id
_entity_poly.type
_entity_poly.pdbx_seq_one_letter_code
_entity_poly.pdbx_strand_id
1 'polypeptide(L)'
;MNPLHQTDLPTLGRNTDIDHHADLQVLQRIKRFLLPRDFEVPKDLLQQMQQGYGIADQPVDALLSSDIKFAKPLQQLILHEQGIAQTNDVLAAKALLQQPAFETLYQQFCQYPSWYDAKLAEIGAIAYRRYPLMLIWLLRNVALMAGYSIPALSLPLIKTGALVHDALPRLMRTYAYILAVSEYPAISRNQQPPLAIGTEGWRQSLQVRHIHGLVRQQLCRHDWDSGYWGLPINQTDMVATHLQFSLLIMRGLKLLGARISAEESKGIMHLWQLASWWMGIELARIPEDETEAWAWLYSYLATQQLDFEFGKPLAKALHDLPSTPSYASNQCRF
;
A
#
# COMPACT_ATOMS: atom_id res chain seq x y z
N MET A 1 -3.07 -32.74 -5.13
CA MET A 1 -4.09 -32.07 -4.29
C MET A 1 -3.61 -30.64 -4.11
N ASN A 2 -4.41 -29.63 -4.44
CA ASN A 2 -3.97 -28.23 -4.45
C ASN A 2 -3.53 -27.78 -3.03
N PRO A 3 -2.33 -27.18 -2.86
CA PRO A 3 -1.86 -26.67 -1.55
C PRO A 3 -2.82 -25.70 -0.85
N LEU A 4 -3.59 -24.92 -1.61
CA LEU A 4 -4.60 -23.99 -1.07
C LEU A 4 -5.71 -24.69 -0.29
N HIS A 5 -6.12 -25.89 -0.73
CA HIS A 5 -7.19 -26.68 -0.10
C HIS A 5 -6.67 -27.57 1.03
N GLN A 6 -5.39 -27.43 1.40
CA GLN A 6 -4.75 -28.15 2.49
C GLN A 6 -4.54 -27.27 3.73
N THR A 7 -5.07 -26.04 3.73
CA THR A 7 -5.12 -25.19 4.90
C THR A 7 -6.38 -25.49 5.71
N ASP A 8 -6.34 -25.31 7.02
CA ASP A 8 -7.52 -25.44 7.90
C ASP A 8 -8.47 -24.21 7.81
N LEU A 9 -8.20 -23.28 6.90
CA LEU A 9 -8.92 -22.02 6.75
C LEU A 9 -9.86 -22.05 5.55
N PRO A 10 -11.01 -21.36 5.61
CA PRO A 10 -11.92 -21.31 4.48
C PRO A 10 -11.26 -20.62 3.29
N THR A 11 -11.33 -21.27 2.13
CA THR A 11 -10.99 -20.63 0.86
C THR A 11 -12.08 -19.62 0.52
N LEU A 12 -11.71 -18.37 0.29
CA LEU A 12 -12.67 -17.32 -0.06
C LEU A 12 -13.05 -17.40 -1.54
N GLY A 13 -14.22 -16.88 -1.92
CA GLY A 13 -14.68 -16.91 -3.31
C GLY A 13 -13.80 -16.15 -4.30
N ARG A 14 -12.92 -15.26 -3.79
CA ARG A 14 -11.87 -14.56 -4.55
C ARG A 14 -10.62 -15.40 -4.86
N ASN A 15 -10.53 -16.64 -4.36
CA ASN A 15 -9.36 -17.49 -4.56
C ASN A 15 -9.59 -18.53 -5.66
N THR A 16 -8.54 -18.85 -6.42
CA THR A 16 -8.54 -19.88 -7.47
C THR A 16 -7.52 -20.95 -7.19
N ASP A 17 -7.61 -22.08 -7.88
CA ASP A 17 -6.56 -23.08 -7.83
C ASP A 17 -5.20 -22.53 -8.30
N ILE A 18 -4.10 -23.03 -7.74
CA ILE A 18 -2.75 -22.51 -8.02
C ILE A 18 -2.35 -22.58 -9.50
N ASP A 19 -2.87 -23.58 -10.21
CA ASP A 19 -2.60 -23.81 -11.64
C ASP A 19 -3.63 -23.11 -12.54
N HIS A 20 -4.63 -22.44 -11.97
CA HIS A 20 -5.71 -21.79 -12.73
C HIS A 20 -5.18 -20.76 -13.73
N HIS A 21 -4.07 -20.10 -13.37
CA HIS A 21 -3.41 -19.06 -14.17
C HIS A 21 -2.07 -19.51 -14.79
N ALA A 22 -1.88 -20.82 -14.98
CA ALA A 22 -0.60 -21.37 -15.47
C ALA A 22 -0.19 -20.87 -16.88
N ASP A 23 -1.15 -20.40 -17.68
CA ASP A 23 -0.95 -19.82 -19.01
C ASP A 23 -0.58 -18.32 -18.98
N LEU A 24 -0.75 -17.64 -17.84
CA LEU A 24 -0.39 -16.23 -17.69
C LEU A 24 1.13 -16.05 -17.85
N GLN A 25 1.51 -15.37 -18.92
CA GLN A 25 2.92 -15.10 -19.26
C GLN A 25 3.67 -14.40 -18.12
N VAL A 26 2.98 -13.55 -17.32
CA VAL A 26 3.60 -12.87 -16.17
C VAL A 26 4.02 -13.88 -15.11
N LEU A 27 3.18 -14.85 -14.74
CA LEU A 27 3.51 -15.89 -13.77
C LEU A 27 4.62 -16.82 -14.30
N GLN A 28 4.55 -17.20 -15.58
CA GLN A 28 5.59 -18.00 -16.22
C GLN A 28 6.96 -17.30 -16.18
N ARG A 29 7.00 -15.99 -16.44
CA ARG A 29 8.25 -15.21 -16.39
C ARG A 29 8.77 -15.04 -14.96
N ILE A 30 7.90 -14.82 -13.98
CA ILE A 30 8.29 -14.76 -12.57
C ILE A 30 8.91 -16.10 -12.16
N LYS A 31 8.20 -17.22 -12.39
CA LYS A 31 8.70 -18.57 -12.07
C LYS A 31 10.03 -18.89 -12.76
N ARG A 32 10.19 -18.48 -14.02
CA ARG A 32 11.41 -18.80 -14.80
C ARG A 32 12.63 -17.96 -14.43
N PHE A 33 12.45 -16.68 -14.13
CA PHE A 33 13.57 -15.73 -14.06
C PHE A 33 13.80 -15.11 -12.67
N LEU A 34 12.84 -15.22 -11.76
CA LEU A 34 12.85 -14.51 -10.49
C LEU A 34 12.71 -15.44 -9.27
N LEU A 35 12.42 -16.72 -9.50
CA LEU A 35 12.27 -17.72 -8.46
C LEU A 35 13.25 -18.89 -8.67
N PRO A 36 13.57 -19.66 -7.62
CA PRO A 36 14.29 -20.92 -7.73
C PRO A 36 13.63 -21.87 -8.75
N ARG A 37 14.43 -22.73 -9.41
CA ARG A 37 13.93 -23.63 -10.47
C ARG A 37 12.88 -24.62 -9.98
N ASP A 38 13.04 -25.05 -8.74
CA ASP A 38 12.21 -25.98 -7.99
C ASP A 38 11.22 -25.26 -7.06
N PHE A 39 10.98 -23.96 -7.29
CA PHE A 39 10.04 -23.21 -6.47
C PHE A 39 8.63 -23.80 -6.55
N GLU A 40 8.14 -24.17 -5.38
CA GLU A 40 6.74 -24.48 -5.10
C GLU A 40 6.19 -23.47 -4.11
N VAL A 41 4.90 -23.16 -4.22
CA VAL A 41 4.26 -22.22 -3.31
C VAL A 41 4.18 -22.83 -1.91
N PRO A 42 4.80 -22.22 -0.89
CA PRO A 42 4.80 -22.76 0.46
C PRO A 42 3.38 -22.76 1.06
N LYS A 43 2.99 -23.85 1.73
CA LYS A 43 1.68 -23.95 2.40
C LYS A 43 1.52 -22.91 3.50
N ASP A 44 2.56 -22.70 4.31
CA ASP A 44 2.54 -21.73 5.40
C ASP A 44 2.32 -20.31 4.88
N LEU A 45 2.90 -19.98 3.71
CA LEU A 45 2.66 -18.69 3.05
C LEU A 45 1.20 -18.53 2.64
N LEU A 46 0.59 -19.57 2.06
CA LEU A 46 -0.84 -19.56 1.72
C LEU A 46 -1.73 -19.42 2.95
N GLN A 47 -1.39 -20.11 4.04
CA GLN A 47 -2.10 -20.00 5.30
C GLN A 47 -1.98 -18.58 5.87
N GLN A 48 -0.80 -17.98 5.86
CA GLN A 48 -0.60 -16.59 6.28
C GLN A 48 -1.42 -15.61 5.43
N MET A 49 -1.45 -15.78 4.11
CA MET A 49 -2.27 -14.96 3.19
C MET A 49 -3.76 -15.12 3.51
N GLN A 50 -4.24 -16.34 3.74
CA GLN A 50 -5.64 -16.61 4.07
C GLN A 50 -6.03 -16.00 5.42
N GLN A 51 -5.19 -16.13 6.45
CA GLN A 51 -5.39 -15.44 7.74
C GLN A 51 -5.46 -13.93 7.56
N GLY A 52 -4.55 -13.38 6.75
CA GLY A 52 -4.46 -11.94 6.53
C GLY A 52 -5.70 -11.34 5.86
N TYR A 53 -6.50 -12.12 5.12
CA TYR A 53 -7.78 -11.66 4.59
C TYR A 53 -8.81 -11.33 5.69
N GLY A 54 -8.72 -12.00 6.84
CA GLY A 54 -9.58 -11.78 8.00
C GLY A 54 -9.08 -10.71 8.97
N ILE A 55 -7.94 -10.08 8.68
CA ILE A 55 -7.30 -9.13 9.60
C ILE A 55 -7.29 -7.74 8.97
N ALA A 56 -7.95 -6.79 9.64
CA ALA A 56 -7.98 -5.39 9.30
C ALA A 56 -7.06 -4.58 10.23
N ASP A 57 -7.46 -3.35 10.60
CA ASP A 57 -6.67 -2.45 11.45
C ASP A 57 -7.47 -2.13 12.72
N GLN A 58 -7.40 -3.03 13.70
CA GLN A 58 -8.25 -2.99 14.89
C GLN A 58 -8.17 -1.67 15.67
N PRO A 59 -6.98 -1.06 15.91
CA PRO A 59 -6.92 0.24 16.59
C PRO A 59 -7.66 1.34 15.83
N VAL A 60 -7.50 1.40 14.51
CA VAL A 60 -8.18 2.39 13.67
C VAL A 60 -9.68 2.15 13.66
N ASP A 61 -10.11 0.90 13.48
CA ASP A 61 -11.52 0.55 13.41
C ASP A 61 -12.23 0.83 14.76
N ALA A 62 -11.56 0.56 15.90
CA ALA A 62 -12.07 0.88 17.23
C ALA A 62 -12.31 2.39 17.42
N LEU A 63 -11.33 3.22 17.05
CA LEU A 63 -11.45 4.69 17.15
C LEU A 63 -12.56 5.22 16.24
N LEU A 64 -12.60 4.77 14.99
CA LEU A 64 -13.60 5.22 14.03
C LEU A 64 -15.02 4.74 14.37
N SER A 65 -15.16 3.57 15.00
CA SER A 65 -16.46 3.08 15.50
C SER A 65 -17.00 3.93 16.66
N SER A 66 -16.11 4.63 17.37
CA SER A 66 -16.44 5.59 18.42
C SER A 66 -16.48 7.04 17.92
N ASP A 67 -16.55 7.25 16.59
CA ASP A 67 -16.51 8.55 15.92
C ASP A 67 -15.26 9.41 16.22
N ILE A 68 -14.15 8.78 16.65
CA ILE A 68 -12.89 9.45 16.94
C ILE A 68 -12.03 9.55 15.69
N LYS A 69 -11.92 10.76 15.13
CA LYS A 69 -10.96 11.08 14.05
C LYS A 69 -9.56 11.28 14.60
N PHE A 70 -8.78 10.20 14.68
CA PHE A 70 -7.48 10.18 15.36
C PHE A 70 -6.37 10.95 14.64
N ALA A 71 -6.44 11.10 13.31
CA ALA A 71 -5.27 11.47 12.52
C ALA A 71 -4.65 12.82 12.93
N LYS A 72 -5.48 13.88 12.92
CA LYS A 72 -5.03 15.23 13.26
C LYS A 72 -4.61 15.35 14.74
N PRO A 73 -5.39 14.88 15.72
CA PRO A 73 -4.97 14.89 17.13
C PRO A 73 -3.66 14.15 17.38
N LEU A 74 -3.51 12.95 16.79
CA LEU A 74 -2.30 12.14 16.93
C LEU A 74 -1.07 12.86 16.37
N GLN A 75 -1.22 13.42 15.17
CA GLN A 75 -0.18 14.21 14.54
C GLN A 75 0.21 15.41 15.41
N GLN A 76 -0.75 16.20 15.88
CA GLN A 76 -0.48 17.41 16.67
C GLN A 76 0.24 17.08 17.99
N LEU A 77 -0.19 16.01 18.67
CA LEU A 77 0.41 15.56 19.91
C LEU A 77 1.88 15.18 19.73
N ILE A 78 2.18 14.31 18.76
CA ILE A 78 3.55 13.81 18.53
C ILE A 78 4.49 14.96 18.16
N LEU A 79 4.07 15.86 17.27
CA LEU A 79 4.91 17.00 16.88
C LEU A 79 5.18 17.96 18.04
N HIS A 80 4.19 18.16 18.91
CA HIS A 80 4.35 19.02 20.07
C HIS A 80 5.32 18.40 21.08
N GLU A 81 5.15 17.12 21.40
CA GLU A 81 6.02 16.42 22.37
C GLU A 81 7.45 16.24 21.90
N GLN A 82 7.66 16.13 20.58
CA GLN A 82 9.00 16.12 19.99
C GLN A 82 9.59 17.52 19.75
N GLY A 83 8.88 18.60 20.14
CA GLY A 83 9.35 19.97 19.93
C GLY A 83 9.45 20.41 18.47
N ILE A 84 8.80 19.69 17.55
CA ILE A 84 8.83 19.95 16.10
C ILE A 84 7.86 21.09 15.74
N ALA A 85 6.69 21.16 16.39
CA ALA A 85 5.72 22.22 16.17
C ALA A 85 4.96 22.57 17.46
N GLN A 86 4.84 23.86 17.75
CA GLN A 86 3.97 24.33 18.84
C GLN A 86 2.51 24.33 18.39
N THR A 87 1.63 23.81 19.24
CA THR A 87 0.19 23.82 19.00
C THR A 87 -0.56 24.02 20.32
N ASN A 88 -1.57 24.88 20.29
CA ASN A 88 -2.35 25.24 21.49
C ASN A 88 -3.42 24.20 21.85
N ASP A 89 -3.63 23.18 21.00
CA ASP A 89 -4.72 22.21 21.09
C ASP A 89 -4.20 20.79 21.34
N VAL A 90 -3.34 20.64 22.35
CA VAL A 90 -2.73 19.35 22.71
C VAL A 90 -3.45 18.69 23.87
N LEU A 91 -4.17 19.46 24.69
CA LEU A 91 -4.93 18.94 25.84
C LEU A 91 -5.98 17.92 25.41
N ALA A 92 -6.74 18.21 24.36
CA ALA A 92 -7.74 17.29 23.81
C ALA A 92 -7.07 16.02 23.24
N ALA A 93 -5.95 16.16 22.54
CA ALA A 93 -5.20 15.02 22.01
C ALA A 93 -4.58 14.16 23.13
N LYS A 94 -4.09 14.77 24.21
CA LYS A 94 -3.58 14.04 25.40
C LYS A 94 -4.66 13.26 26.11
N ALA A 95 -5.88 13.80 26.20
CA ALA A 95 -7.00 13.07 26.79
C ALA A 95 -7.30 11.77 26.02
N LEU A 96 -7.07 11.74 24.70
CA LEU A 96 -7.26 10.55 23.87
C LEU A 96 -6.26 9.43 24.19
N LEU A 97 -5.11 9.69 24.83
CA LEU A 97 -4.18 8.63 25.26
C LEU A 97 -4.81 7.66 26.28
N GLN A 98 -5.93 8.03 26.92
CA GLN A 98 -6.70 7.12 27.75
C GLN A 98 -7.42 6.03 26.94
N GLN A 99 -7.58 6.22 25.62
CA GLN A 99 -8.14 5.23 24.71
C GLN A 99 -7.03 4.26 24.26
N PRO A 100 -7.10 2.95 24.57
CA PRO A 100 -6.02 2.00 24.26
C PRO A 100 -5.63 1.96 22.78
N ALA A 101 -6.61 2.12 21.89
CA ALA A 101 -6.39 2.16 20.45
C ALA A 101 -5.62 3.42 20.00
N PHE A 102 -5.88 4.58 20.62
CA PHE A 102 -5.16 5.80 20.31
C PHE A 102 -3.72 5.73 20.85
N GLU A 103 -3.55 5.20 22.06
CA GLU A 103 -2.23 4.95 22.66
C GLU A 103 -1.39 4.00 21.78
N THR A 104 -2.00 2.94 21.26
CA THR A 104 -1.33 2.01 20.33
C THR A 104 -0.82 2.73 19.08
N LEU A 105 -1.64 3.60 18.48
CA LEU A 105 -1.21 4.39 17.33
C LEU A 105 -0.15 5.43 17.70
N TYR A 106 -0.25 6.05 18.89
CA TYR A 106 0.76 6.97 19.41
C TYR A 106 2.12 6.29 19.53
N GLN A 107 2.18 5.14 20.21
CA GLN A 107 3.41 4.35 20.37
C GLN A 107 3.99 3.87 19.04
N GLN A 108 3.18 3.73 18.00
CA GLN A 108 3.66 3.36 16.68
C GLN A 108 4.24 4.54 15.90
N PHE A 109 3.60 5.72 15.99
CA PHE A 109 3.99 6.89 15.19
C PHE A 109 5.01 7.80 15.87
N CYS A 110 5.19 7.71 17.20
CA CYS A 110 6.10 8.57 17.97
C CYS A 110 7.56 8.07 18.00
N GLN A 111 7.83 6.88 17.47
CA GLN A 111 9.15 6.27 17.45
C GLN A 111 9.37 5.44 16.19
N TYR A 112 10.62 5.05 15.97
CA TYR A 112 10.99 4.10 14.92
C TYR A 112 11.13 2.69 15.50
N PRO A 113 10.82 1.66 14.72
CA PRO A 113 11.12 0.29 15.11
C PRO A 113 12.64 0.07 15.13
N SER A 114 13.11 -0.88 15.95
CA SER A 114 14.55 -1.11 16.17
C SER A 114 15.34 -1.51 14.92
N TRP A 115 14.67 -2.07 13.92
CA TRP A 115 15.29 -2.45 12.65
C TRP A 115 15.48 -1.27 11.69
N TYR A 116 14.86 -0.11 11.93
CA TYR A 116 14.93 1.01 11.00
C TYR A 116 16.32 1.65 10.96
N ASP A 117 17.01 1.43 9.85
CA ASP A 117 18.26 2.10 9.47
C ASP A 117 17.98 3.29 8.53
N ALA A 118 18.20 4.50 9.03
CA ALA A 118 18.03 5.75 8.29
C ALA A 118 19.00 5.88 7.11
N LYS A 119 20.21 5.32 7.21
CA LYS A 119 21.22 5.40 6.13
C LYS A 119 20.84 4.47 4.98
N LEU A 120 20.39 3.26 5.29
CA LEU A 120 19.87 2.33 4.29
C LEU A 120 18.62 2.89 3.60
N ALA A 121 17.71 3.52 4.37
CA ALA A 121 16.55 4.21 3.81
C ALA A 121 16.96 5.35 2.86
N GLU A 122 18.00 6.12 3.20
CA GLU A 122 18.54 7.20 2.34
C GLU A 122 19.07 6.65 1.02
N ILE A 123 19.86 5.57 1.05
CA ILE A 123 20.36 4.90 -0.16
C ILE A 123 19.19 4.48 -1.06
N GLY A 124 18.15 3.88 -0.46
CA GLY A 124 16.93 3.50 -1.14
C GLY A 124 16.20 4.68 -1.76
N ALA A 125 15.98 5.74 -0.99
CA ALA A 125 15.29 6.96 -1.42
C ALA A 125 15.98 7.63 -2.62
N ILE A 126 17.31 7.72 -2.59
CA ILE A 126 18.11 8.26 -3.69
C ILE A 126 17.96 7.39 -4.94
N ALA A 127 18.09 6.07 -4.81
CA ALA A 127 17.96 5.15 -5.94
C ALA A 127 16.54 5.17 -6.54
N TYR A 128 15.52 5.20 -5.70
CA TYR A 128 14.11 5.22 -6.10
C TYR A 128 13.75 6.47 -6.91
N ARG A 129 14.38 7.61 -6.59
CA ARG A 129 14.15 8.91 -7.25
C ARG A 129 15.10 9.24 -8.39
N ARG A 130 16.10 8.39 -8.64
CA ARG A 130 17.15 8.64 -9.65
C ARG A 130 16.58 8.91 -11.05
N TYR A 131 15.41 8.37 -11.36
CA TYR A 131 14.74 8.51 -12.65
C TYR A 131 13.28 8.97 -12.48
N PRO A 132 13.03 10.26 -12.16
CA PRO A 132 11.71 10.74 -11.74
C PRO A 132 10.64 10.62 -12.84
N LEU A 133 11.01 10.78 -14.11
CA LEU A 133 10.08 10.55 -15.23
C LEU A 133 9.72 9.07 -15.35
N MET A 134 10.67 8.16 -15.20
CA MET A 134 10.36 6.72 -15.22
C MET A 134 9.49 6.32 -14.02
N LEU A 135 9.68 6.96 -12.86
CA LEU A 135 8.92 6.66 -11.66
C LEU A 135 7.41 6.88 -11.83
N ILE A 136 6.97 8.04 -12.35
CA ILE A 136 5.55 8.30 -12.60
C ILE A 136 4.98 7.37 -13.69
N TRP A 137 5.78 7.02 -14.71
CA TRP A 137 5.37 6.07 -15.75
C TRP A 137 5.19 4.66 -15.20
N LEU A 138 6.08 4.20 -14.33
CA LEU A 138 5.98 2.90 -13.67
C LEU A 138 4.83 2.85 -12.67
N LEU A 139 4.61 3.92 -11.90
CA LEU A 139 3.43 4.05 -11.05
C LEU A 139 2.14 3.85 -11.88
N ARG A 140 2.00 4.63 -12.96
CA ARG A 140 0.80 4.60 -13.80
C ARG A 140 0.61 3.26 -14.51
N ASN A 141 1.64 2.80 -15.24
CA ASN A 141 1.47 1.72 -16.22
C ASN A 141 1.79 0.33 -15.66
N VAL A 142 2.50 0.23 -14.53
CA VAL A 142 2.89 -1.05 -13.92
C VAL A 142 2.17 -1.24 -12.59
N ALA A 143 2.45 -0.39 -11.60
CA ALA A 143 1.93 -0.57 -10.25
C ALA A 143 0.39 -0.54 -10.20
N LEU A 144 -0.21 0.57 -10.63
CA LEU A 144 -1.68 0.75 -10.58
C LEU A 144 -2.40 -0.19 -11.56
N MET A 145 -1.90 -0.30 -12.80
CA MET A 145 -2.55 -1.11 -13.84
C MET A 145 -2.56 -2.60 -13.48
N ALA A 146 -1.47 -3.13 -12.88
CA ALA A 146 -1.45 -4.49 -12.39
C ALA A 146 -2.46 -4.69 -11.25
N GLY A 147 -2.55 -3.73 -10.31
CA GLY A 147 -3.54 -3.75 -9.24
C GLY A 147 -4.98 -3.81 -9.74
N TYR A 148 -5.29 -3.15 -10.86
CA TYR A 148 -6.64 -3.14 -11.44
C TYR A 148 -7.10 -4.50 -11.96
N SER A 149 -6.20 -5.44 -12.24
CA SER A 149 -6.57 -6.81 -12.61
C SER A 149 -7.07 -7.66 -11.43
N ILE A 150 -6.90 -7.17 -10.20
CA ILE A 150 -7.29 -7.87 -8.97
C ILE A 150 -8.58 -7.22 -8.44
N PRO A 151 -9.73 -7.91 -8.51
CA PRO A 151 -11.02 -7.32 -8.12
C PRO A 151 -11.06 -6.85 -6.67
N ALA A 152 -10.43 -7.59 -5.75
CA ALA A 152 -10.37 -7.21 -4.35
C ALA A 152 -9.67 -5.87 -4.10
N LEU A 153 -8.66 -5.51 -4.91
CA LEU A 153 -7.99 -4.21 -4.83
C LEU A 153 -8.78 -3.12 -5.56
N SER A 154 -9.48 -3.48 -6.63
CA SER A 154 -10.23 -2.57 -7.48
C SER A 154 -11.59 -2.17 -6.89
N LEU A 155 -12.26 -3.09 -6.20
CA LEU A 155 -13.63 -2.88 -5.71
C LEU A 155 -13.73 -1.69 -4.73
N PRO A 156 -12.82 -1.52 -3.74
CA PRO A 156 -12.81 -0.31 -2.91
C PRO A 156 -12.68 0.99 -3.73
N LEU A 157 -11.87 0.98 -4.78
CA LEU A 157 -11.61 2.14 -5.63
C LEU A 157 -12.82 2.49 -6.51
N ILE A 158 -13.53 1.47 -7.01
CA ILE A 158 -14.77 1.64 -7.77
C ILE A 158 -15.88 2.17 -6.88
N LYS A 159 -16.09 1.54 -5.70
CA LYS A 159 -17.16 1.91 -4.76
C LYS A 159 -17.00 3.31 -4.16
N THR A 160 -15.76 3.78 -4.00
CA THR A 160 -15.48 5.16 -3.53
C THR A 160 -15.60 6.22 -4.63
N GLY A 161 -15.64 5.83 -5.92
CA GLY A 161 -15.85 6.71 -7.08
C GLY A 161 -14.72 7.67 -7.42
N ALA A 162 -13.79 7.94 -6.49
CA ALA A 162 -12.77 8.98 -6.61
C ALA A 162 -11.78 8.75 -7.78
N LEU A 163 -11.52 7.49 -8.18
CA LEU A 163 -10.65 7.19 -9.33
C LEU A 163 -11.36 7.25 -10.68
N VAL A 164 -12.68 7.03 -10.70
CA VAL A 164 -13.46 7.02 -11.94
C VAL A 164 -13.75 8.45 -12.40
N HIS A 165 -13.95 9.38 -11.46
CA HIS A 165 -14.29 10.77 -11.76
C HIS A 165 -13.08 11.73 -11.74
N ASP A 166 -12.06 11.49 -10.90
CA ASP A 166 -10.90 12.38 -10.72
C ASP A 166 -9.55 11.63 -10.85
N ALA A 167 -9.37 10.90 -11.96
CA ALA A 167 -8.20 10.06 -12.19
C ALA A 167 -6.87 10.80 -12.06
N LEU A 168 -6.74 12.01 -12.64
CA LEU A 168 -5.51 12.80 -12.57
C LEU A 168 -5.22 13.29 -11.14
N PRO A 169 -6.12 14.01 -10.43
CA PRO A 169 -5.88 14.38 -9.03
C PRO A 169 -5.53 13.19 -8.14
N ARG A 170 -6.19 12.04 -8.34
CA ARG A 170 -5.91 10.85 -7.53
C ARG A 170 -4.54 10.23 -7.85
N LEU A 171 -4.16 10.14 -9.12
CA LEU A 171 -2.82 9.72 -9.53
C LEU A 171 -1.76 10.65 -8.92
N MET A 172 -1.97 11.96 -9.00
CA MET A 172 -1.03 12.95 -8.46
C MET A 172 -0.94 12.90 -6.94
N ARG A 173 -2.02 12.59 -6.21
CA ARG A 173 -1.96 12.32 -4.76
C ARG A 173 -1.11 11.10 -4.44
N THR A 174 -1.27 10.00 -5.17
CA THR A 174 -0.42 8.80 -4.98
C THR A 174 1.05 9.08 -5.32
N TYR A 175 1.29 9.84 -6.39
CA TYR A 175 2.64 10.25 -6.74
C TYR A 175 3.27 11.18 -5.71
N ALA A 176 2.50 12.15 -5.18
CA ALA A 176 2.95 13.02 -4.10
C ALA A 176 3.32 12.21 -2.84
N TYR A 177 2.56 11.15 -2.52
CA TYR A 177 2.91 10.25 -1.42
C TYR A 177 4.22 9.50 -1.67
N ILE A 178 4.41 8.94 -2.87
CA ILE A 178 5.69 8.35 -3.29
C ILE A 178 6.84 9.36 -3.10
N LEU A 179 6.62 10.61 -3.51
CA LEU A 179 7.65 11.63 -3.39
C LEU A 179 7.91 12.03 -1.93
N ALA A 180 6.91 11.98 -1.07
CA ALA A 180 7.03 12.27 0.35
C ALA A 180 7.75 11.15 1.10
N VAL A 181 7.44 9.89 0.80
CA VAL A 181 8.11 8.71 1.37
C VAL A 181 9.59 8.68 1.01
N SER A 182 9.92 9.03 -0.24
CA SER A 182 11.29 9.02 -0.74
C SER A 182 12.05 10.34 -0.58
N GLU A 183 11.53 11.31 0.18
CA GLU A 183 12.30 12.52 0.50
C GLU A 183 13.57 12.14 1.27
N TYR A 184 14.71 12.79 0.98
CA TYR A 184 16.01 12.47 1.58
C TYR A 184 16.81 13.76 1.88
N PRO A 185 17.89 13.72 2.69
CA PRO A 185 18.51 14.92 3.26
C PRO A 185 18.84 16.04 2.26
N ALA A 186 19.37 15.71 1.08
CA ALA A 186 19.76 16.73 0.09
C ALA A 186 18.57 17.51 -0.51
N ILE A 187 17.34 17.01 -0.38
CA ILE A 187 16.12 17.65 -0.90
C ILE A 187 15.09 17.95 0.20
N SER A 188 15.30 17.45 1.41
CA SER A 188 14.47 17.74 2.58
C SER A 188 14.76 19.15 3.10
N ARG A 189 13.71 19.90 3.47
CA ARG A 189 13.83 21.28 3.97
C ARG A 189 14.82 21.45 5.14
N ASN A 190 14.93 20.43 5.99
CA ASN A 190 15.75 20.45 7.19
C ASN A 190 16.83 19.36 7.19
N GLN A 191 17.21 18.85 6.01
CA GLN A 191 18.19 17.76 5.85
C GLN A 191 17.84 16.51 6.67
N GLN A 192 16.55 16.27 6.87
CA GLN A 192 16.07 15.13 7.64
C GLN A 192 16.26 13.82 6.86
N PRO A 193 16.52 12.69 7.55
CA PRO A 193 16.52 11.39 6.90
C PRO A 193 15.14 11.06 6.33
N PRO A 194 15.05 10.13 5.36
CA PRO A 194 13.77 9.72 4.80
C PRO A 194 12.82 9.26 5.88
N LEU A 195 11.55 9.65 5.77
CA LEU A 195 10.53 9.27 6.75
C LEU A 195 10.83 9.76 8.17
N ALA A 196 11.63 10.82 8.38
CA ALA A 196 11.77 11.35 9.73
C ALA A 196 10.40 11.79 10.31
N ILE A 197 10.17 11.62 11.61
CA ILE A 197 8.91 12.02 12.26
C ILE A 197 8.66 13.51 11.99
N GLY A 198 7.46 13.82 11.52
CA GLY A 198 7.05 15.16 11.10
C GLY A 198 7.40 15.55 9.65
N THR A 199 8.13 14.73 8.91
CA THR A 199 8.24 14.86 7.45
C THR A 199 6.91 14.61 6.76
N GLU A 200 6.78 15.02 5.51
CA GLU A 200 5.55 14.82 4.74
C GLU A 200 5.23 13.32 4.55
N GLY A 201 6.24 12.46 4.40
CA GLY A 201 6.04 11.01 4.29
C GLY A 201 5.41 10.41 5.56
N TRP A 202 5.86 10.84 6.74
CA TRP A 202 5.28 10.46 8.02
C TRP A 202 3.82 10.95 8.16
N ARG A 203 3.55 12.23 7.84
CA ARG A 203 2.20 12.82 7.90
C ARG A 203 1.23 12.12 6.97
N GLN A 204 1.64 11.87 5.73
CA GLN A 204 0.79 11.22 4.76
C GLN A 204 0.56 9.75 5.10
N SER A 205 1.54 9.02 5.65
CA SER A 205 1.34 7.63 6.10
C SER A 205 0.20 7.53 7.12
N LEU A 206 0.18 8.46 8.07
CA LEU A 206 -0.87 8.58 9.08
C LEU A 206 -2.23 8.93 8.45
N GLN A 207 -2.27 9.90 7.55
CA GLN A 207 -3.49 10.30 6.85
C GLN A 207 -4.06 9.19 5.96
N VAL A 208 -3.20 8.45 5.24
CA VAL A 208 -3.59 7.32 4.40
C VAL A 208 -4.19 6.21 5.24
N ARG A 209 -3.57 5.86 6.37
CA ARG A 209 -4.12 4.88 7.31
C ARG A 209 -5.50 5.26 7.83
N HIS A 210 -5.69 6.54 8.16
CA HIS A 210 -7.00 7.06 8.56
C HIS A 210 -8.04 6.93 7.43
N ILE A 211 -7.67 7.30 6.20
CA ILE A 211 -8.54 7.15 5.02
C ILE A 211 -8.91 5.68 4.80
N HIS A 212 -7.96 4.75 4.94
CA HIS A 212 -8.24 3.32 4.80
C HIS A 212 -9.29 2.84 5.82
N GLY A 213 -9.20 3.25 7.07
CA GLY A 213 -10.22 2.96 8.09
C GLY A 213 -11.61 3.50 7.71
N LEU A 214 -11.69 4.74 7.23
CA LEU A 214 -12.95 5.35 6.80
C LEU A 214 -13.56 4.59 5.61
N VAL A 215 -12.75 4.24 4.62
CA VAL A 215 -13.17 3.45 3.45
C VAL A 215 -13.67 2.08 3.89
N ARG A 216 -12.93 1.40 4.79
CA ARG A 216 -13.35 0.09 5.33
C ARG A 216 -14.69 0.18 6.05
N GLN A 217 -14.86 1.14 6.96
CA GLN A 217 -16.11 1.35 7.68
C GLN A 217 -17.28 1.63 6.73
N GLN A 218 -17.05 2.43 5.69
CA GLN A 218 -18.06 2.72 4.67
C GLN A 218 -18.43 1.46 3.87
N LEU A 219 -17.44 0.69 3.41
CA LEU A 219 -17.70 -0.54 2.65
C LEU A 219 -18.47 -1.57 3.47
N CYS A 220 -18.09 -1.79 4.73
CA CYS A 220 -18.80 -2.71 5.62
C CYS A 220 -20.26 -2.29 5.89
N ARG A 221 -20.59 -1.00 5.80
CA ARG A 221 -21.98 -0.50 5.92
C ARG A 221 -22.82 -0.69 4.66
N HIS A 222 -22.21 -0.98 3.51
CA HIS A 222 -22.86 -1.04 2.20
C HIS A 222 -22.70 -2.42 1.54
N ASP A 223 -23.15 -3.46 2.24
CA ASP A 223 -23.25 -4.85 1.75
C ASP A 223 -21.95 -5.45 1.22
N TRP A 224 -20.83 -5.20 1.90
CA TRP A 224 -19.57 -5.88 1.59
C TRP A 224 -19.64 -7.37 1.93
N ASP A 225 -19.47 -8.22 0.92
CA ASP A 225 -19.41 -9.67 1.10
C ASP A 225 -18.05 -10.10 1.68
N SER A 226 -17.94 -10.10 3.01
CA SER A 226 -16.73 -10.52 3.69
C SER A 226 -16.43 -12.01 3.51
N GLY A 227 -17.43 -12.84 3.22
CA GLY A 227 -17.25 -14.28 2.97
C GLY A 227 -16.64 -14.55 1.60
N TYR A 228 -16.90 -13.68 0.62
CA TYR A 228 -16.27 -13.75 -0.69
C TYR A 228 -14.93 -13.01 -0.75
N TRP A 229 -14.84 -11.81 -0.17
CA TRP A 229 -13.70 -10.91 -0.35
C TRP A 229 -12.67 -10.92 0.79
N GLY A 230 -13.04 -11.39 1.99
CA GLY A 230 -12.34 -11.05 3.23
C GLY A 230 -12.70 -9.63 3.71
N LEU A 231 -12.04 -9.12 4.74
CA LEU A 231 -12.28 -7.74 5.19
C LEU A 231 -11.76 -6.72 4.15
N PRO A 232 -12.41 -5.56 3.97
CA PRO A 232 -11.88 -4.54 3.07
C PRO A 232 -10.53 -3.99 3.57
N ILE A 233 -9.57 -3.81 2.67
CA ILE A 233 -8.24 -3.27 2.99
C ILE A 233 -7.61 -4.05 4.16
N ASN A 234 -7.60 -5.38 4.00
CA ASN A 234 -7.03 -6.32 4.94
C ASN A 234 -5.50 -6.42 4.80
N GLN A 235 -4.85 -7.10 5.74
CA GLN A 235 -3.38 -7.23 5.79
C GLN A 235 -2.79 -7.81 4.49
N THR A 236 -3.38 -8.86 3.92
CA THR A 236 -2.86 -9.49 2.70
C THR A 236 -2.93 -8.55 1.50
N ASP A 237 -4.04 -7.83 1.33
CA ASP A 237 -4.20 -6.86 0.24
C ASP A 237 -3.32 -5.62 0.42
N MET A 238 -3.07 -5.21 1.67
CA MET A 238 -2.10 -4.17 1.97
C MET A 238 -0.66 -4.61 1.64
N VAL A 239 -0.28 -5.86 1.86
CA VAL A 239 1.04 -6.39 1.44
C VAL A 239 1.15 -6.44 -0.08
N ALA A 240 0.11 -6.89 -0.79
CA ALA A 240 0.09 -6.85 -2.26
C ALA A 240 0.32 -5.43 -2.78
N THR A 241 -0.33 -4.44 -2.16
CA THR A 241 -0.17 -3.02 -2.50
C THR A 241 1.22 -2.51 -2.13
N HIS A 242 1.78 -2.89 -0.98
CA HIS A 242 3.16 -2.57 -0.61
C HIS A 242 4.16 -3.01 -1.71
N LEU A 243 4.03 -4.23 -2.21
CA LEU A 243 4.89 -4.77 -3.27
C LEU A 243 4.75 -4.06 -4.62
N GLN A 244 3.60 -3.42 -4.89
CA GLN A 244 3.46 -2.57 -6.07
C GLN A 244 4.37 -1.33 -5.99
N PHE A 245 4.51 -0.75 -4.80
CA PHE A 245 5.33 0.44 -4.58
C PHE A 245 6.81 0.11 -4.38
N SER A 246 7.13 -0.98 -3.68
CA SER A 246 8.51 -1.41 -3.45
C SER A 246 9.05 -2.22 -4.64
N LEU A 247 8.65 -3.49 -4.73
CA LEU A 247 9.19 -4.48 -5.66
C LEU A 247 8.95 -4.13 -7.14
N LEU A 248 7.70 -3.87 -7.52
CA LEU A 248 7.35 -3.74 -8.95
C LEU A 248 7.90 -2.47 -9.59
N ILE A 249 7.86 -1.33 -8.89
CA ILE A 249 8.49 -0.10 -9.37
C ILE A 249 10.01 -0.28 -9.48
N MET A 250 10.66 -0.84 -8.45
CA MET A 250 12.10 -1.12 -8.51
C MET A 250 12.44 -2.04 -9.69
N ARG A 251 11.68 -3.12 -9.89
CA ARG A 251 11.87 -4.05 -11.00
C ARG A 251 11.68 -3.35 -12.34
N GLY A 252 10.66 -2.51 -12.45
CA GLY A 252 10.39 -1.71 -13.64
C GLY A 252 11.54 -0.77 -13.99
N LEU A 253 12.13 -0.11 -12.99
CA LEU A 253 13.33 0.71 -13.18
C LEU A 253 14.48 -0.13 -13.73
N LYS A 254 14.79 -1.28 -13.11
CA LYS A 254 15.85 -2.21 -13.57
C LYS A 254 15.62 -2.65 -15.03
N LEU A 255 14.38 -3.02 -15.38
CA LEU A 255 14.01 -3.46 -16.74
C LEU A 255 14.16 -2.36 -17.80
N LEU A 256 13.96 -1.10 -17.40
CA LEU A 256 14.15 0.07 -18.27
C LEU A 256 15.59 0.59 -18.28
N GLY A 257 16.55 -0.19 -17.75
CA GLY A 257 17.98 0.11 -17.83
C GLY A 257 18.57 0.86 -16.63
N ALA A 258 17.78 1.11 -15.58
CA ALA A 258 18.31 1.69 -14.35
C ALA A 258 19.34 0.75 -13.71
N ARG A 259 20.54 1.27 -13.45
CA ARG A 259 21.52 0.59 -12.60
C ARG A 259 21.09 0.76 -11.14
N ILE A 260 20.60 -0.33 -10.54
CA ILE A 260 20.23 -0.41 -9.13
C ILE A 260 21.08 -1.51 -8.49
N SER A 261 21.92 -1.16 -7.53
CA SER A 261 22.75 -2.13 -6.80
C SER A 261 21.92 -3.02 -5.87
N ALA A 262 22.52 -4.07 -5.32
CA ALA A 262 21.87 -4.91 -4.31
C ALA A 262 21.55 -4.11 -3.03
N GLU A 263 22.46 -3.24 -2.59
CA GLU A 263 22.27 -2.35 -1.44
C GLU A 263 21.15 -1.33 -1.69
N GLU A 264 21.09 -0.76 -2.89
CA GLU A 264 20.00 0.14 -3.28
C GLU A 264 18.65 -0.58 -3.34
N SER A 265 18.64 -1.82 -3.82
CA SER A 265 17.43 -2.64 -3.84
C SER A 265 16.93 -2.91 -2.42
N LYS A 266 17.84 -3.29 -1.51
CA LYS A 266 17.55 -3.45 -0.07
C LYS A 266 17.04 -2.15 0.54
N GLY A 267 17.68 -1.02 0.22
CA GLY A 267 17.27 0.31 0.69
C GLY A 267 15.87 0.69 0.24
N ILE A 268 15.48 0.39 -1.00
CA ILE A 268 14.12 0.65 -1.50
C ILE A 268 13.09 -0.18 -0.72
N MET A 269 13.34 -1.47 -0.53
CA MET A 269 12.44 -2.34 0.25
C MET A 269 12.32 -1.84 1.69
N HIS A 270 13.45 -1.53 2.32
CA HIS A 270 13.55 -1.02 3.69
C HIS A 270 12.77 0.29 3.91
N LEU A 271 12.90 1.24 2.96
CA LEU A 271 12.16 2.50 2.98
C LEU A 271 10.64 2.26 2.97
N TRP A 272 10.17 1.42 2.05
CA TRP A 272 8.74 1.12 1.94
C TRP A 272 8.22 0.26 3.09
N GLN A 273 9.07 -0.56 3.72
CA GLN A 273 8.71 -1.34 4.90
C GLN A 273 8.31 -0.41 6.05
N LEU A 274 9.05 0.69 6.29
CA LEU A 274 8.68 1.66 7.34
C LEU A 274 7.37 2.38 7.03
N ALA A 275 7.21 2.88 5.80
CA ALA A 275 5.97 3.53 5.39
C ALA A 275 4.76 2.58 5.54
N SER A 276 4.91 1.32 5.14
CA SER A 276 3.88 0.29 5.25
C SER A 276 3.57 -0.12 6.68
N TRP A 277 4.59 -0.21 7.53
CA TRP A 277 4.38 -0.44 8.95
C TRP A 277 3.53 0.67 9.55
N TRP A 278 3.86 1.94 9.32
CA TRP A 278 3.04 3.06 9.78
C TRP A 278 1.62 3.04 9.23
N MET A 279 1.43 2.61 7.99
CA MET A 279 0.11 2.39 7.39
C MET A 279 -0.69 1.24 8.02
N GLY A 280 -0.10 0.47 8.93
CA GLY A 280 -0.78 -0.56 9.73
C GLY A 280 -0.50 -1.99 9.30
N ILE A 281 0.45 -2.23 8.40
CA ILE A 281 0.83 -3.60 8.03
C ILE A 281 1.64 -4.25 9.16
N GLU A 282 1.26 -5.47 9.55
CA GLU A 282 2.01 -6.28 10.50
C GLU A 282 3.37 -6.67 9.89
N LEU A 283 4.46 -6.39 10.62
CA LEU A 283 5.83 -6.63 10.12
C LEU A 283 6.06 -8.08 9.69
N ALA A 284 5.53 -9.04 10.45
CA ALA A 284 5.65 -10.46 10.17
C ALA A 284 5.01 -10.90 8.83
N ARG A 285 4.24 -10.02 8.18
CA ARG A 285 3.59 -10.28 6.88
C ARG A 285 4.31 -9.60 5.71
N ILE A 286 5.24 -8.68 5.98
CA ILE A 286 6.00 -7.98 4.95
C ILE A 286 7.22 -8.83 4.59
N PRO A 287 7.40 -9.23 3.32
CA PRO A 287 8.60 -9.93 2.89
C PRO A 287 9.87 -9.13 3.21
N GLU A 288 10.91 -9.79 3.74
CA GLU A 288 12.12 -9.10 4.22
C GLU A 288 13.08 -8.74 3.09
N ASP A 289 13.07 -9.50 1.98
CA ASP A 289 13.94 -9.29 0.84
C ASP A 289 13.25 -9.48 -0.52
N GLU A 290 14.00 -9.25 -1.62
CA GLU A 290 13.49 -9.36 -2.98
C GLU A 290 13.06 -10.79 -3.33
N THR A 291 13.72 -11.82 -2.80
CA THR A 291 13.40 -13.23 -3.06
C THR A 291 12.07 -13.60 -2.43
N GLU A 292 11.90 -13.29 -1.15
CA GLU A 292 10.64 -13.49 -0.43
C GLU A 292 9.51 -12.67 -1.06
N ALA A 293 9.80 -11.44 -1.50
CA ALA A 293 8.83 -10.59 -2.15
C ALA A 293 8.33 -11.17 -3.49
N TRP A 294 9.21 -11.78 -4.29
CA TRP A 294 8.80 -12.48 -5.50
C TRP A 294 8.01 -13.75 -5.20
N ALA A 295 8.42 -14.52 -4.18
CA ALA A 295 7.68 -15.71 -3.76
C ALA A 295 6.27 -15.36 -3.29
N TRP A 296 6.15 -14.29 -2.50
CA TRP A 296 4.88 -13.72 -2.04
C TRP A 296 4.02 -13.27 -3.22
N LEU A 297 4.57 -12.43 -4.12
CA LEU A 297 3.80 -11.89 -5.25
C LEU A 297 3.32 -12.99 -6.20
N TYR A 298 4.19 -13.96 -6.51
CA TYR A 298 3.82 -15.11 -7.33
C TYR A 298 2.67 -15.90 -6.68
N SER A 299 2.82 -16.24 -5.39
CA SER A 299 1.84 -17.05 -4.67
C SER A 299 0.49 -16.33 -4.54
N TYR A 300 0.51 -15.01 -4.35
CA TYR A 300 -0.70 -14.19 -4.33
C TYR A 300 -1.39 -14.21 -5.70
N LEU A 301 -0.67 -13.86 -6.77
CA LEU A 301 -1.24 -13.78 -8.12
C LEU A 301 -1.72 -15.13 -8.67
N ALA A 302 -0.99 -16.22 -8.37
CA ALA A 302 -1.37 -17.57 -8.79
C ALA A 302 -2.69 -18.05 -8.15
N THR A 303 -3.07 -17.46 -7.02
CA THR A 303 -4.20 -17.91 -6.21
C THR A 303 -5.33 -16.88 -6.11
N GLN A 304 -5.20 -15.73 -6.78
CA GLN A 304 -6.28 -14.74 -6.90
C GLN A 304 -7.16 -15.02 -8.12
N GLN A 305 -8.47 -14.83 -7.98
CA GLN A 305 -9.36 -14.69 -9.12
C GLN A 305 -9.10 -13.33 -9.80
N LEU A 306 -8.37 -13.35 -10.90
CA LEU A 306 -8.11 -12.15 -11.70
C LEU A 306 -9.29 -11.88 -12.62
N ASP A 307 -9.67 -10.61 -12.75
CA ASP A 307 -10.70 -10.16 -13.68
C ASP A 307 -10.31 -8.80 -14.27
N PHE A 308 -9.86 -8.84 -15.52
CA PHE A 308 -9.42 -7.66 -16.26
C PHE A 308 -10.59 -6.77 -16.72
N GLU A 309 -11.78 -7.33 -16.88
CA GLU A 309 -12.97 -6.55 -17.23
C GLU A 309 -13.51 -5.78 -16.01
N PHE A 310 -13.42 -6.37 -14.81
CA PHE A 310 -13.79 -5.71 -13.56
C PHE A 310 -13.03 -4.40 -13.33
N GLY A 311 -11.71 -4.40 -13.56
CA GLY A 311 -10.86 -3.21 -13.40
C GLY A 311 -10.87 -2.24 -14.57
N LYS A 312 -11.53 -2.58 -15.68
CA LYS A 312 -11.51 -1.81 -16.94
C LYS A 312 -11.92 -0.34 -16.79
N PRO A 313 -12.92 0.04 -15.96
CA PRO A 313 -13.23 1.46 -15.75
C PRO A 313 -12.06 2.24 -15.16
N LEU A 314 -11.33 1.67 -14.20
CA LEU A 314 -10.15 2.28 -13.58
C LEU A 314 -8.98 2.35 -14.57
N ALA A 315 -8.74 1.26 -15.30
CA ALA A 315 -7.71 1.18 -16.33
C ALA A 315 -7.94 2.21 -17.44
N LYS A 316 -9.19 2.34 -17.92
CA LYS A 316 -9.57 3.32 -18.93
C LYS A 316 -9.39 4.74 -18.44
N ALA A 317 -9.88 5.06 -17.24
CA ALA A 317 -9.73 6.40 -16.67
C ALA A 317 -8.25 6.82 -16.53
N LEU A 318 -7.36 5.87 -16.22
CA LEU A 318 -5.92 6.09 -16.13
C LEU A 318 -5.24 6.15 -17.52
N HIS A 319 -5.69 5.34 -18.47
CA HIS A 319 -5.20 5.33 -19.85
C HIS A 319 -5.49 6.64 -20.57
N ASP A 320 -6.68 7.19 -20.39
CA ASP A 320 -7.14 8.39 -21.09
C ASP A 320 -6.42 9.68 -20.61
N LEU A 321 -5.51 9.61 -19.63
CA LEU A 321 -4.71 10.76 -19.16
C LEU A 321 -3.59 11.18 -20.15
N PRO A 322 -3.39 12.50 -20.37
CA PRO A 322 -4.20 13.62 -19.89
C PRO A 322 -5.47 13.74 -20.73
N SER A 323 -6.63 13.48 -20.12
CA SER A 323 -7.89 13.62 -20.82
C SER A 323 -8.19 15.11 -20.96
N THR A 324 -8.49 15.55 -22.17
CA THR A 324 -9.10 16.87 -22.45
C THR A 324 -10.18 17.15 -21.41
N PRO A 325 -10.23 18.35 -20.81
CA PRO A 325 -11.29 18.69 -19.88
C PRO A 325 -12.63 18.45 -20.57
N SER A 326 -13.54 17.74 -19.91
CA SER A 326 -14.93 17.63 -20.35
C SER A 326 -15.62 18.99 -20.17
N TYR A 327 -15.26 19.96 -21.01
CA TYR A 327 -16.12 21.12 -21.29
C TYR A 327 -17.19 20.65 -22.28
N ALA A 328 -18.16 19.86 -21.80
CA ALA A 328 -19.40 19.62 -22.52
C ALA A 328 -20.51 19.32 -21.51
N SER A 329 -21.60 20.08 -21.65
CA SER A 329 -22.89 19.99 -20.95
C SER A 329 -22.98 20.55 -19.52
N ASN A 330 -22.56 21.79 -19.31
CA ASN A 330 -23.41 22.72 -18.54
C ASN A 330 -23.73 23.89 -19.46
N GLN A 331 -24.71 23.69 -20.35
CA GLN A 331 -25.45 24.82 -20.88
C GLN A 331 -26.11 25.49 -19.67
N CYS A 332 -25.84 26.78 -19.49
CA CYS A 332 -26.69 27.67 -18.71
C CYS A 332 -28.15 27.35 -19.01
N ARG A 333 -28.87 26.88 -18.00
CA ARG A 333 -30.30 27.15 -17.89
C ARG A 333 -30.44 28.23 -16.83
N PHE A 334 -30.99 29.36 -17.28
CA PHE A 334 -31.48 30.44 -16.44
C PHE A 334 -32.50 29.93 -15.43
#